data_AF-A0A8T4BNF7-F1
#
_entry.id   AF-A0A8T4BNF7-F1
#
_cell.length_a   1.000
_cell.length_b   1.000
_cell.length_c   1.000
_cell.angle_alpha   90.00
_cell.angle_beta   90.00
_cell.angle_gamma   90.00
#
_symmetry.space_group_name_H-M   'P 1'
#
loop_
_entity.id
_entity.type
_entity.pdbx_description
1 polymer ?
#
loop_
_entity_poly.entity_id
_entity_poly.type
_entity_poly.pdbx_seq_one_letter_code
_entity_poly.pdbx_strand_id
1 'polypeptide(L)'
;MTWCFECKIDQKGDHLSLCKSLGHDIDADHLFQITNHETGDKANNQKESPIKTLAKFATSEMIKICISQSDGTRVFAVVKMNDHFETIEMDKKNSKTVNWLMVTASEKLNEMYSDETCASVIGFLRAKALMKEKIEHEQIHLRIAYVNDEIYYDLGRTDWKLIKISKDGITFVDYSASTPIFIRTSKTAKQVDPNLIPDGNAIDEFVKLCRIPNPELFKVHLASMFIEGVPMPIMAIHGHAGASKSTTSSMIKRIIDPSGRTNEDNLKSFPHGEDNFVTSLSGSYFSGYENISHIDVDISNMLCRAITGGSFENRT
;
A
#
# COMPACT_ATOMS: atom_id res chain seq x y z
N MET A 1 -24.00 18.06 29.05
CA MET A 1 -24.98 17.91 30.13
C MET A 1 -25.16 16.41 30.34
N THR A 2 -24.38 15.66 31.13
CA THR A 2 -23.93 15.89 32.53
C THR A 2 -25.10 16.50 33.30
N TRP A 3 -25.78 15.78 34.18
CA TRP A 3 -25.37 15.40 35.54
C TRP A 3 -26.27 14.20 36.00
N CYS A 4 -25.97 13.41 37.03
CA CYS A 4 -25.59 13.88 38.36
C CYS A 4 -25.12 12.72 39.27
N PHE A 5 -23.88 12.77 39.76
CA PHE A 5 -23.47 11.99 40.94
C PHE A 5 -23.62 12.77 42.26
N GLU A 6 -24.16 14.00 42.21
CA GLU A 6 -24.66 14.75 43.39
C GLU A 6 -26.19 14.82 43.43
N CYS A 7 -26.89 13.79 42.94
CA CYS A 7 -28.34 13.83 42.92
C CYS A 7 -28.88 13.58 44.35
N LYS A 8 -29.03 14.67 45.11
CA LYS A 8 -29.81 14.73 46.35
C LYS A 8 -31.31 14.79 46.04
N ILE A 9 -31.81 13.87 45.21
CA ILE A 9 -33.24 13.78 44.94
C ILE A 9 -33.81 12.59 45.72
N ASP A 10 -34.89 12.95 46.40
CA ASP A 10 -35.68 12.25 47.39
C ASP A 10 -35.89 10.76 47.10
N GLN A 11 -35.79 9.95 48.16
CA GLN A 11 -35.87 8.49 48.23
C GLN A 11 -37.27 7.93 47.91
N LYS A 12 -37.99 8.52 46.97
CA LYS A 12 -39.33 8.10 46.54
C LYS A 12 -39.45 8.12 45.02
N GLY A 13 -38.75 7.19 44.37
CA GLY A 13 -38.90 6.86 42.94
C GLY A 13 -37.73 6.04 42.40
N ASP A 14 -37.95 5.24 41.36
CA ASP A 14 -36.90 4.45 40.70
C ASP A 14 -36.21 5.27 39.59
N HIS A 15 -34.93 5.55 39.79
CA HIS A 15 -34.13 6.50 39.02
C HIS A 15 -33.46 5.92 37.76
N LEU A 16 -33.46 4.59 37.59
CA LEU A 16 -32.81 3.92 36.45
C LEU A 16 -33.78 3.16 35.55
N SER A 17 -34.95 2.78 36.07
CA SER A 17 -35.97 2.10 35.25
C SER A 17 -36.57 2.99 34.18
N LEU A 18 -36.73 4.30 34.44
CA LEU A 18 -37.28 5.23 33.46
C LEU A 18 -36.34 5.42 32.25
N CYS A 19 -35.03 5.55 32.49
CA CYS A 19 -34.05 5.66 31.41
C CYS A 19 -33.89 4.35 30.62
N LYS A 20 -34.02 3.18 31.27
CA LYS A 20 -34.11 1.89 30.57
C LYS A 20 -35.42 1.73 29.78
N SER A 21 -36.53 2.28 30.26
CA SER A 21 -37.84 2.21 29.59
C SER A 21 -37.97 3.11 28.35
N LEU A 22 -37.12 4.14 28.24
CA LEU A 22 -37.12 5.07 27.11
C LEU A 22 -36.14 4.65 25.99
N GLY A 23 -35.41 3.54 26.15
CA GLY A 23 -34.58 2.98 25.07
C GLY A 23 -33.32 3.78 24.76
N HIS A 24 -32.78 4.54 25.72
CA HIS A 24 -31.57 5.32 25.50
C HIS A 24 -30.34 4.41 25.70
N ASP A 25 -29.71 4.05 24.59
CA ASP A 25 -28.38 3.47 24.53
C ASP A 25 -27.37 4.62 24.67
N ILE A 26 -26.63 4.64 25.79
CA ILE A 26 -25.64 5.69 26.04
C ILE A 26 -24.28 5.06 25.87
N ASP A 27 -23.85 5.00 24.61
CA ASP A 27 -22.49 4.72 24.21
C ASP A 27 -21.56 5.75 24.86
N ALA A 28 -20.65 5.25 25.68
CA ALA A 28 -19.64 6.02 26.38
C ALA A 28 -18.29 5.49 25.93
N ASP A 29 -17.43 6.41 25.51
CA ASP A 29 -16.09 6.21 24.96
C ASP A 29 -15.08 5.49 25.86
N HIS A 30 -15.48 4.58 26.75
CA HIS A 30 -14.60 3.85 27.66
C HIS A 30 -14.83 2.33 27.63
N LEU A 31 -14.53 1.75 26.47
CA LEU A 31 -13.96 0.40 26.22
C LEU A 31 -14.42 -0.70 27.19
N PHE A 32 -15.49 -1.40 26.82
CA PHE A 32 -15.87 -2.75 27.26
C PHE A 32 -15.73 -3.07 28.76
N GLN A 33 -16.83 -2.98 29.52
CA GLN A 33 -16.97 -3.74 30.76
C GLN A 33 -17.62 -5.09 30.49
N ILE A 34 -16.81 -6.16 30.58
CA ILE A 34 -17.30 -7.49 30.96
C ILE A 34 -16.95 -7.66 32.43
N THR A 35 -17.95 -7.52 33.30
CA THR A 35 -17.89 -7.91 34.73
C THR A 35 -17.90 -9.44 34.81
N ASN A 36 -17.05 -10.14 35.58
CA ASN A 36 -17.12 -10.23 37.03
C ASN A 36 -15.86 -10.96 37.57
N HIS A 37 -15.16 -10.39 38.56
CA HIS A 37 -15.06 -10.98 39.90
C HIS A 37 -14.30 -10.06 40.88
N GLU A 38 -14.98 -9.78 42.00
CA GLU A 38 -14.53 -9.52 43.37
C GLU A 38 -13.63 -8.31 43.75
N THR A 39 -14.33 -7.35 44.38
CA THR A 39 -14.08 -6.75 45.71
C THR A 39 -12.67 -6.30 46.08
N GLY A 40 -12.55 -4.99 46.28
CA GLY A 40 -11.50 -4.40 47.11
C GLY A 40 -11.34 -2.92 46.80
N ASP A 41 -11.91 -2.08 47.66
CA ASP A 41 -11.64 -0.64 47.70
C ASP A 41 -10.13 -0.37 47.67
N LYS A 42 -9.67 0.13 46.52
CA LYS A 42 -8.48 0.96 46.42
C LYS A 42 -8.81 2.05 45.42
N ALA A 43 -8.59 3.31 45.81
CA ALA A 43 -8.48 4.42 44.89
C ALA A 43 -7.36 4.08 43.90
N ASN A 44 -7.72 3.44 42.80
CA ASN A 44 -6.77 2.83 41.91
C ASN A 44 -6.48 3.86 40.83
N ASN A 45 -5.32 4.48 40.96
CA ASN A 45 -4.63 5.20 39.90
C ASN A 45 -4.32 4.15 38.81
N GLN A 46 -5.36 3.68 38.09
CA GLN A 46 -5.24 2.58 37.13
C GLN A 46 -4.42 3.09 35.97
N LYS A 47 -3.11 2.79 36.05
CA LYS A 47 -2.15 2.99 34.97
C LYS A 47 -2.78 2.45 33.71
N GLU A 48 -2.97 3.32 32.72
CA GLU A 48 -3.61 2.95 31.46
C GLU A 48 -2.88 1.74 30.86
N SER A 49 -3.64 0.73 30.40
CA SER A 49 -3.05 -0.52 29.89
C SER A 49 -1.97 -0.22 28.83
N PRO A 50 -0.79 -0.88 28.87
CA PRO A 50 0.29 -0.65 27.89
C PRO A 50 -0.17 -0.71 26.43
N ILE A 51 -1.12 -1.60 26.12
CA ILE A 51 -1.71 -1.72 24.77
C ILE A 51 -2.48 -0.46 24.39
N LYS A 52 -3.24 0.11 25.32
CA LYS A 52 -4.05 1.32 25.07
C LYS A 52 -3.16 2.56 24.93
N THR A 53 -2.12 2.66 25.76
CA THR A 53 -1.09 3.71 25.64
C THR A 53 -0.39 3.63 24.28
N LEU A 54 0.09 2.44 23.90
CA LEU A 54 0.76 2.23 22.62
C LEU A 54 -0.17 2.47 21.42
N ALA A 55 -1.45 2.09 21.51
CA ALA A 55 -2.43 2.35 20.44
C ALA A 55 -2.71 3.85 20.25
N LYS A 56 -2.78 4.63 21.35
CA LYS A 56 -2.91 6.09 21.28
C LYS A 56 -1.67 6.72 20.64
N PHE A 57 -0.49 6.27 21.06
CA PHE A 57 0.79 6.72 20.50
C PHE A 57 0.89 6.42 19.00
N ALA A 58 0.65 5.17 18.59
CA ALA A 58 0.62 4.78 17.18
C ALA A 58 -0.34 5.65 16.37
N THR A 59 -1.52 5.98 16.93
CA THR A 59 -2.49 6.87 16.29
C THR A 59 -1.96 8.29 16.09
N SER A 60 -1.23 8.84 17.06
CA SER A 60 -0.61 10.17 16.92
C SER A 60 0.56 10.23 15.94
N GLU A 61 1.18 9.08 15.65
CA GLU A 61 2.32 8.97 14.72
C GLU A 61 1.89 8.70 13.26
N MET A 62 0.61 8.33 13.04
CA MET A 62 0.03 8.18 11.71
C MET A 62 -0.45 9.54 11.18
N ILE A 63 0.12 9.98 10.06
CA ILE A 63 -0.25 11.24 9.41
C ILE A 63 -1.56 11.11 8.63
N LYS A 64 -1.75 9.94 8.02
CA LYS A 64 -2.92 9.60 7.22
C LYS A 64 -3.19 8.11 7.34
N ILE A 65 -4.46 7.73 7.27
CA ILE A 65 -4.92 6.35 7.21
C ILE A 65 -5.99 6.24 6.13
N CYS A 66 -5.92 5.19 5.32
CA CYS A 66 -6.87 4.93 4.24
C CYS A 66 -7.13 3.43 4.11
N ILE A 67 -8.26 3.09 3.48
CA ILE A 67 -8.60 1.72 3.08
C ILE A 67 -8.30 1.58 1.59
N SER A 68 -7.82 0.42 1.14
CA SER A 68 -7.66 0.22 -0.31
C SER A 68 -9.01 0.27 -1.01
N GLN A 69 -9.07 1.01 -2.11
CA GLN A 69 -10.25 1.05 -2.97
C GLN A 69 -10.50 -0.28 -3.68
N SER A 70 -9.44 -1.04 -4.00
CA SER A 70 -9.54 -2.34 -4.69
C SER A 70 -9.70 -3.53 -3.74
N ASP A 71 -9.34 -3.37 -2.47
CA ASP A 71 -9.47 -4.40 -1.43
C ASP A 71 -9.87 -3.73 -0.11
N GLY A 72 -11.18 -3.70 0.15
CA GLY A 72 -11.76 -3.07 1.34
C GLY A 72 -11.34 -3.69 2.67
N THR A 73 -10.55 -4.77 2.67
CA THR A 73 -10.01 -5.39 3.88
C THR A 73 -8.60 -4.91 4.24
N ARG A 74 -7.92 -4.22 3.32
CA ARG A 74 -6.54 -3.74 3.49
C ARG A 74 -6.54 -2.28 3.92
N VAL A 75 -5.78 -1.99 4.96
CA VAL A 75 -5.68 -0.66 5.57
C VAL A 75 -4.23 -0.22 5.52
N PHE A 76 -4.00 1.03 5.14
CA PHE A 76 -2.68 1.61 5.00
C PHE A 76 -2.56 2.88 5.82
N ALA A 77 -1.36 3.15 6.33
CA ALA A 77 -1.06 4.38 7.02
C ALA A 77 0.19 5.03 6.45
N VAL A 78 0.17 6.36 6.32
CA VAL A 78 1.36 7.16 6.03
C VAL A 78 1.98 7.55 7.36
N VAL A 79 3.22 7.14 7.57
CA VAL A 79 3.97 7.36 8.81
C VAL A 79 5.30 8.02 8.52
N LYS A 80 5.85 8.74 9.50
CA LYS A 80 7.22 9.22 9.41
C LYS A 80 8.18 8.08 9.76
N MET A 81 9.19 7.86 8.91
CA MET A 81 10.30 6.97 9.18
C MET A 81 11.60 7.74 8.98
N ASN A 82 12.37 7.92 10.05
CA ASN A 82 13.56 8.78 10.04
C ASN A 82 13.21 10.19 9.55
N ASP A 83 13.76 10.61 8.41
CA ASP A 83 13.61 11.95 7.83
C ASP A 83 12.60 12.04 6.68
N HIS A 84 11.91 10.94 6.34
CA HIS A 84 10.93 10.90 5.25
C HIS A 84 9.62 10.24 5.68
N PHE A 85 8.64 10.24 4.78
CA PHE A 85 7.38 9.52 4.99
C PHE A 85 7.37 8.22 4.18
N GLU A 86 6.68 7.21 4.71
CA GLU A 86 6.43 5.95 4.02
C GLU A 86 4.99 5.50 4.25
N THR A 87 4.44 4.74 3.30
CA THR A 87 3.24 3.95 3.58
C THR A 87 3.61 2.60 4.16
N ILE A 88 2.87 2.22 5.20
CA ILE A 88 2.87 0.88 5.77
C ILE A 88 1.46 0.28 5.70
N GLU A 89 1.41 -1.03 5.44
CA GLU A 89 0.16 -1.77 5.54
C GLU A 89 -0.08 -2.16 6.99
N MET A 90 -1.27 -1.85 7.51
CA MET A 90 -1.67 -2.12 8.89
C MET A 90 -2.03 -3.60 9.09
N ASP A 91 -1.10 -4.50 8.78
CA ASP A 91 -1.23 -5.94 9.03
C ASP A 91 -0.31 -6.37 10.17
N LYS A 92 -0.87 -7.13 11.12
CA LYS A 92 -0.14 -7.74 12.24
C LYS A 92 0.96 -8.71 11.78
N LYS A 93 0.86 -9.24 10.55
CA LYS A 93 1.88 -10.11 9.93
C LYS A 93 2.95 -9.33 9.16
N ASN A 94 2.77 -8.04 8.95
CA ASN A 94 3.74 -7.21 8.26
C ASN A 94 4.85 -6.77 9.23
N SER A 95 6.01 -7.41 9.11
CA SER A 95 7.17 -7.13 9.96
C SER A 95 7.62 -5.67 9.90
N LYS A 96 7.46 -4.99 8.76
CA LYS A 96 7.83 -3.57 8.62
C LYS A 96 6.99 -2.68 9.53
N THR A 97 5.68 -2.92 9.57
CA THR A 97 4.72 -2.17 10.40
C THR A 97 4.94 -2.45 11.88
N VAL A 98 5.20 -3.72 12.24
CA VAL A 98 5.53 -4.11 13.61
C VAL A 98 6.83 -3.45 14.08
N ASN A 99 7.88 -3.53 13.26
CA ASN A 99 9.19 -2.93 13.56
C ASN A 99 9.11 -1.40 13.65
N TRP A 100 8.33 -0.76 12.77
CA TRP A 100 8.09 0.68 12.84
C TRP A 100 7.53 1.08 14.22
N LEU A 101 6.47 0.41 14.67
CA LEU A 101 5.85 0.75 15.94
C LEU A 101 6.80 0.50 17.12
N MET A 102 7.53 -0.62 17.10
CA MET A 102 8.49 -0.97 18.13
C MET A 102 9.61 0.06 18.26
N VAL A 103 10.28 0.39 17.14
CA VAL A 103 11.41 1.33 17.14
C VAL A 103 10.93 2.74 17.49
N THR A 104 9.83 3.20 16.89
CA THR A 104 9.30 4.56 17.13
C THR A 104 8.87 4.73 18.60
N ALA A 105 8.26 3.71 19.20
CA ALA A 105 7.92 3.72 20.63
C ALA A 105 9.16 3.71 21.52
N SER A 106 10.17 2.90 21.19
CA SER A 106 11.42 2.87 21.94
C SER A 106 12.14 4.22 21.93
N GLU A 107 12.13 4.92 20.80
CA GLU A 107 12.82 6.21 20.65
C GLU A 107 12.06 7.36 21.33
N LYS A 108 10.72 7.39 21.21
CA LYS A 108 9.90 8.54 21.65
C LYS A 108 9.26 8.37 23.03
N LEU A 109 8.91 7.13 23.40
CA LEU A 109 8.35 6.82 24.72
C LEU A 109 9.43 6.31 25.70
N ASN A 110 10.63 5.98 25.21
CA ASN A 110 11.68 5.34 26.00
C ASN A 110 11.21 4.01 26.64
N GLU A 111 10.33 3.29 25.94
CA GLU A 111 9.76 2.01 26.34
C GLU A 111 9.89 0.99 25.21
N MET A 112 10.28 -0.25 25.55
CA MET A 112 10.35 -1.36 24.59
C MET A 112 9.10 -2.23 24.71
N TYR A 113 8.53 -2.57 23.56
CA TYR A 113 7.35 -3.42 23.45
C TYR A 113 7.70 -4.70 22.69
N SER A 114 7.07 -5.83 23.02
CA SER A 114 7.26 -7.09 22.30
C SER A 114 6.59 -7.07 20.93
N ASP A 115 7.04 -7.95 20.04
CA ASP A 115 6.41 -8.17 18.72
C ASP A 115 4.92 -8.44 18.85
N GLU A 116 4.50 -9.30 19.79
CA GLU A 116 3.10 -9.65 19.99
C GLU A 116 2.25 -8.46 20.43
N THR A 117 2.84 -7.57 21.25
CA THR A 117 2.15 -6.37 21.74
C THR A 117 1.93 -5.38 20.60
N CYS A 118 2.97 -5.11 19.81
CA CYS A 118 2.90 -4.26 18.62
C CYS A 118 1.93 -4.82 17.57
N ALA A 119 2.03 -6.12 17.28
CA ALA A 119 1.14 -6.82 16.34
C ALA A 119 -0.32 -6.76 16.77
N SER A 120 -0.61 -6.88 18.07
CA SER A 120 -1.95 -6.75 18.63
C SER A 120 -2.50 -5.33 18.48
N VAL A 121 -1.67 -4.31 18.75
CA VAL A 121 -2.04 -2.90 18.54
C VAL A 121 -2.33 -2.61 17.06
N ILE A 122 -1.47 -3.06 16.14
CA ILE A 122 -1.67 -2.90 14.69
C ILE A 122 -2.97 -3.58 14.25
N GLY A 123 -3.21 -4.81 14.70
CA GLY A 123 -4.44 -5.54 14.40
C GLY A 123 -5.70 -4.84 14.91
N PHE A 124 -5.65 -4.27 16.13
CA PHE A 124 -6.74 -3.47 16.67
C PHE A 124 -6.96 -2.18 15.87
N LEU A 125 -5.90 -1.45 15.51
CA LEU A 125 -6.02 -0.21 14.72
C LEU A 125 -6.56 -0.47 13.32
N ARG A 126 -6.15 -1.56 12.67
CA ARG A 126 -6.75 -2.02 11.42
C ARG A 126 -8.24 -2.29 11.58
N ALA A 127 -8.63 -3.11 12.57
CA ALA A 127 -10.02 -3.42 12.81
C ALA A 127 -10.84 -2.15 13.08
N LYS A 128 -10.30 -1.23 13.89
CA LYS A 128 -10.92 0.06 14.18
C LYS A 128 -11.10 0.92 12.93
N ALA A 129 -10.14 0.94 12.01
CA ALA A 129 -10.25 1.65 10.74
C ALA A 129 -11.37 1.05 9.87
N LEU A 130 -11.44 -0.28 9.76
CA LEU A 130 -12.46 -0.98 8.97
C LEU A 130 -13.89 -0.81 9.52
N MET A 131 -14.04 -0.60 10.84
CA MET A 131 -15.36 -0.37 11.45
C MET A 131 -15.80 1.10 11.38
N LYS A 132 -14.92 2.03 11.01
CA LYS A 132 -15.24 3.46 10.92
C LYS A 132 -15.68 3.83 9.50
N GLU A 133 -16.93 4.24 9.37
CA GLU A 133 -17.51 4.66 8.07
C GLU A 133 -16.83 5.87 7.41
N LYS A 134 -16.05 6.65 8.16
CA LYS A 134 -15.44 7.91 7.68
C LYS A 134 -14.00 7.78 7.16
N ILE A 135 -13.42 6.58 7.10
CA ILE A 135 -12.07 6.41 6.54
C ILE A 135 -12.16 6.42 5.01
N GLU A 136 -11.34 7.25 4.37
CA GLU A 136 -11.32 7.36 2.92
C GLU A 136 -10.78 6.08 2.26
N HIS A 137 -11.39 5.72 1.12
CA HIS A 137 -10.90 4.66 0.26
C HIS A 137 -10.03 5.26 -0.85
N GLU A 138 -8.81 4.76 -0.99
CA GLU A 138 -7.84 5.27 -1.96
C GLU A 138 -7.21 4.17 -2.79
N GLN A 139 -6.83 4.51 -4.01
CA GLN A 139 -6.01 3.64 -4.83
C GLN A 139 -4.62 3.50 -4.22
N ILE A 140 -4.10 2.28 -4.24
CA ILE A 140 -2.78 1.94 -3.72
C ILE A 140 -1.88 1.60 -4.90
N HIS A 141 -0.88 2.43 -5.12
CA HIS A 141 0.01 2.37 -6.27
C HIS A 141 1.32 1.66 -5.92
N LEU A 142 1.91 0.97 -6.90
CA LEU A 142 3.17 0.25 -6.70
C LEU A 142 4.40 1.02 -7.19
N ARG A 143 4.26 1.72 -8.31
CA ARG A 143 5.39 2.36 -9.01
C ARG A 143 4.99 3.68 -9.65
N ILE A 144 3.88 3.69 -10.36
CA ILE A 144 3.38 4.85 -11.08
C ILE A 144 1.95 5.10 -10.63
N ALA A 145 1.58 6.37 -10.45
CA ALA A 145 0.21 6.81 -10.24
C ALA A 145 -0.14 7.88 -11.27
N TYR A 146 -1.27 7.72 -11.97
CA TYR A 146 -1.84 8.78 -12.82
C TYR A 146 -3.08 9.36 -12.16
N VAL A 147 -2.96 10.57 -11.61
CA VAL A 147 -4.02 11.21 -10.81
C VAL A 147 -4.08 12.69 -11.15
N ASN A 148 -5.28 13.22 -11.40
CA ASN A 148 -5.52 14.64 -11.70
C ASN A 148 -4.66 15.18 -12.86
N ASP A 149 -4.51 14.42 -13.94
CA ASP A 149 -3.67 14.73 -15.10
C ASP A 149 -2.16 14.92 -14.78
N GLU A 150 -1.71 14.30 -13.70
CA GLU A 150 -0.30 14.28 -13.27
C GLU A 150 0.17 12.84 -13.09
N ILE A 151 1.41 12.56 -13.47
CA ILE A 151 2.06 11.27 -13.24
C ILE A 151 3.00 11.42 -12.04
N TYR A 152 2.79 10.60 -11.02
CA TYR A 152 3.70 10.42 -9.91
C TYR A 152 4.46 9.10 -10.12
N TYR A 153 5.78 9.14 -10.01
CA TYR A 153 6.64 7.99 -10.29
C TYR A 153 7.63 7.76 -9.14
N ASP A 154 7.45 6.63 -8.45
CA ASP A 154 8.36 6.18 -7.41
C ASP A 154 9.57 5.48 -8.03
N LEU A 155 10.74 6.14 -7.97
CA LEU A 155 12.00 5.56 -8.43
C LEU A 155 12.57 4.49 -7.48
N GLY A 156 11.94 4.20 -6.34
CA GLY A 156 12.49 3.31 -5.32
C GLY A 156 13.65 3.94 -4.53
N ARG A 157 13.70 5.28 -4.45
CA ARG A 157 14.74 6.01 -3.73
C ARG A 157 14.61 5.85 -2.23
N THR A 158 15.74 5.79 -1.52
CA THR A 158 15.78 5.65 -0.07
C THR A 158 15.21 6.85 0.69
N ASP A 159 15.21 8.04 0.09
CA ASP A 159 14.61 9.27 0.64
C ASP A 159 13.12 9.43 0.31
N TRP A 160 12.53 8.43 -0.34
CA TRP A 160 11.12 8.40 -0.75
C TRP A 160 10.66 9.56 -1.64
N LYS A 161 11.57 10.30 -2.27
CA LYS A 161 11.17 11.30 -3.26
C LYS A 161 10.56 10.63 -4.49
N LEU A 162 9.46 11.22 -4.94
CA LEU A 162 8.79 10.85 -6.18
C LEU A 162 9.20 11.82 -7.29
N ILE A 163 9.12 11.37 -8.53
CA ILE A 163 9.04 12.28 -9.68
C ILE A 163 7.58 12.65 -9.89
N LYS A 164 7.31 13.94 -10.06
CA LYS A 164 6.03 14.47 -10.52
C LYS A 164 6.19 15.01 -11.94
N ILE A 165 5.40 14.50 -12.87
CA ILE A 165 5.30 14.95 -14.26
C ILE A 165 3.93 15.59 -14.43
N SER A 166 3.93 16.84 -14.87
CA SER A 166 2.72 17.62 -15.11
C SER A 166 2.87 18.47 -16.36
N LYS A 167 1.80 19.15 -16.77
CA LYS A 167 1.86 20.16 -17.85
C LYS A 167 2.87 21.28 -17.58
N ASP A 168 3.19 21.55 -16.31
CA ASP A 168 4.08 22.63 -15.89
C ASP A 168 5.55 22.18 -15.81
N GLY A 169 5.82 20.88 -15.96
CA GLY A 169 7.17 20.32 -16.01
C GLY A 169 7.36 19.06 -15.18
N ILE A 170 8.62 18.66 -15.04
CA ILE A 170 9.07 17.47 -14.31
C ILE A 170 9.88 17.91 -13.10
N THR A 171 9.52 17.43 -11.90
CA THR A 171 10.19 17.81 -10.65
C THR A 171 10.28 16.63 -9.69
N PHE A 172 11.18 16.72 -8.71
CA PHE A 172 11.16 15.83 -7.55
C PHE A 172 10.27 16.43 -6.46
N VAL A 173 9.44 15.60 -5.83
CA VAL A 173 8.58 15.98 -4.70
C VAL A 173 8.79 15.02 -3.53
N ASP A 174 8.70 15.54 -2.32
CA ASP A 174 8.74 14.70 -1.11
C ASP A 174 7.43 13.90 -0.99
N TYR A 175 7.56 12.60 -0.69
CA TYR A 175 6.39 11.77 -0.39
C TYR A 175 5.68 12.27 0.86
N SER A 176 4.35 12.33 0.83
CA SER A 176 3.56 12.86 1.94
C SER A 176 2.11 12.39 1.88
N ALA A 177 1.32 12.74 2.89
CA ALA A 177 -0.12 12.45 2.91
C ALA A 177 -0.92 13.10 1.75
N SER A 178 -0.35 14.10 1.08
CA SER A 178 -0.97 14.77 -0.08
C SER A 178 -0.54 14.20 -1.43
N THR A 179 0.42 13.28 -1.49
CA THR A 179 0.74 12.54 -2.72
C THR A 179 -0.13 11.28 -2.85
N PRO A 180 -0.30 10.70 -4.05
CA PRO A 180 -0.94 9.38 -4.19
C PRO A 180 -0.27 8.33 -3.30
N ILE A 181 -1.04 7.37 -2.79
CA ILE A 181 -0.53 6.38 -1.84
C ILE A 181 0.29 5.31 -2.57
N PHE A 182 1.58 5.23 -2.27
CA PHE A 182 2.48 4.20 -2.82
C PHE A 182 2.83 3.14 -1.77
N ILE A 183 2.96 1.88 -2.19
CA ILE A 183 3.62 0.83 -1.41
C ILE A 183 4.78 0.24 -2.21
N ARG A 184 5.86 -0.10 -1.51
CA ARG A 184 7.00 -0.82 -2.09
C ARG A 184 6.98 -2.27 -1.66
N THR A 185 7.23 -3.19 -2.58
CA THR A 185 7.38 -4.61 -2.28
C THR A 185 8.86 -5.02 -2.37
N SER A 186 9.17 -6.28 -2.06
CA SER A 186 10.50 -6.84 -2.30
C SER A 186 10.92 -6.82 -3.78
N LYS A 187 9.97 -6.60 -4.71
CA LYS A 187 10.20 -6.48 -6.14
C LYS A 187 10.43 -5.03 -6.59
N THR A 188 10.40 -4.05 -5.68
CA THR A 188 10.63 -2.64 -6.02
C THR A 188 12.11 -2.31 -5.90
N ALA A 189 12.85 -2.24 -7.00
CA ALA A 189 14.25 -1.82 -6.98
C ALA A 189 14.42 -0.31 -7.23
N LYS A 190 15.51 0.25 -6.68
CA LYS A 190 15.91 1.64 -6.94
C LYS A 190 16.37 1.80 -8.39
N GLN A 191 15.83 2.80 -9.08
CA GLN A 191 16.31 3.27 -10.37
C GLN A 191 17.41 4.32 -10.26
N VAL A 192 18.10 4.53 -11.37
CA VAL A 192 19.00 5.68 -11.52
C VAL A 192 18.19 6.97 -11.49
N ASP A 193 18.80 8.02 -10.98
CA ASP A 193 18.20 9.35 -11.02
C ASP A 193 18.21 9.84 -12.47
N PRO A 194 17.06 10.15 -13.07
CA PRO A 194 17.02 10.59 -14.45
C PRO A 194 17.59 11.99 -14.58
N ASN A 195 18.25 12.23 -15.72
CA ASN A 195 18.49 13.59 -16.17
C ASN A 195 17.15 14.19 -16.64
N LEU A 196 16.63 15.18 -15.91
CA LEU A 196 15.37 15.85 -16.23
C LEU A 196 15.48 16.81 -17.43
N ILE A 197 16.71 17.12 -17.85
CA ILE A 197 17.02 17.94 -19.03
C ILE A 197 18.01 17.15 -19.88
N PRO A 198 17.57 16.03 -20.50
CA PRO A 198 18.45 15.19 -21.28
C PRO A 198 18.96 15.93 -22.51
N ASP A 199 20.25 15.77 -22.80
CA ASP A 199 20.80 16.13 -24.10
C ASP A 199 20.41 15.05 -25.12
N GLY A 200 19.87 15.45 -26.26
CA GLY A 200 19.48 14.51 -27.33
C GLY A 200 18.17 13.75 -27.05
N ASN A 201 17.98 12.63 -27.73
CA ASN A 201 16.75 11.83 -27.65
C ASN A 201 17.04 10.41 -27.16
N ALA A 202 16.96 10.22 -25.83
CA ALA A 202 17.25 8.95 -25.18
C ALA A 202 16.37 7.79 -25.68
N ILE A 203 15.12 8.04 -26.08
CA ILE A 203 14.24 6.97 -26.59
C ILE A 203 14.71 6.51 -27.98
N ASP A 204 15.19 7.41 -28.83
CA ASP A 204 15.73 7.07 -30.15
C ASP A 204 17.04 6.28 -30.01
N GLU A 205 17.89 6.66 -29.06
CA GLU A 205 19.11 5.91 -28.75
C GLU A 205 18.81 4.52 -28.21
N PHE A 206 17.84 4.41 -27.29
CA PHE A 206 17.39 3.13 -26.77
C PHE A 206 16.87 2.22 -27.89
N VAL A 207 16.04 2.74 -28.79
CA VAL A 207 15.49 1.94 -29.89
C VAL A 207 16.56 1.48 -30.86
N LYS A 208 17.66 2.21 -31.06
CA LYS A 208 18.81 1.72 -31.86
C LYS A 208 19.46 0.47 -31.26
N LEU A 209 19.38 0.29 -29.94
CA LEU A 209 19.87 -0.91 -29.26
C LEU A 209 18.89 -2.08 -29.40
N CYS A 210 17.61 -1.80 -29.62
CA CYS A 210 16.56 -2.79 -29.77
C CYS A 210 16.37 -3.16 -31.26
N ARG A 211 16.34 -4.46 -31.57
CA ARG A 211 16.10 -4.93 -32.95
C ARG A 211 14.61 -4.99 -33.27
N ILE A 212 13.92 -3.85 -33.27
CA ILE A 212 12.46 -3.75 -33.40
C ILE A 212 12.05 -3.29 -34.81
N PRO A 213 11.18 -4.02 -35.53
CA PRO A 213 10.77 -3.66 -36.90
C PRO A 213 9.99 -2.34 -37.02
N ASN A 214 9.22 -1.95 -35.99
CA ASN A 214 8.44 -0.71 -35.97
C ASN A 214 8.86 0.16 -34.76
N PRO A 215 9.94 0.96 -34.91
CA PRO A 215 10.43 1.87 -33.89
C PRO A 215 9.37 2.81 -33.30
N GLU A 216 8.53 3.42 -34.13
CA GLU A 216 7.58 4.44 -33.69
C GLU A 216 6.47 3.85 -32.83
N LEU A 217 5.90 2.70 -33.24
CA LEU A 217 4.91 2.00 -32.43
C LEU A 217 5.51 1.56 -31.08
N PHE A 218 6.77 1.12 -31.08
CA PHE A 218 7.47 0.74 -29.85
C PHE A 218 7.69 1.93 -28.91
N LYS A 219 8.08 3.10 -29.43
CA LYS A 219 8.24 4.33 -28.64
C LYS A 219 6.93 4.74 -27.98
N VAL A 220 5.83 4.77 -28.75
CA VAL A 220 4.50 5.09 -28.24
C VAL A 220 4.08 4.09 -27.17
N HIS A 221 4.27 2.79 -27.41
CA HIS A 221 3.91 1.75 -26.44
C HIS A 221 4.71 1.87 -25.14
N LEU A 222 6.04 2.05 -25.23
CA LEU A 222 6.91 2.23 -24.07
C LEU A 222 6.53 3.46 -23.24
N ALA A 223 6.29 4.61 -23.89
CA ALA A 223 5.86 5.82 -23.20
C ALA A 223 4.48 5.64 -22.54
N SER A 224 3.57 4.95 -23.21
CA SER A 224 2.22 4.70 -22.72
C SER A 224 2.20 3.81 -21.47
N MET A 225 3.24 2.99 -21.23
CA MET A 225 3.36 2.18 -20.01
C MET A 225 3.52 3.02 -18.73
N PHE A 226 3.74 4.34 -18.84
CA PHE A 226 3.75 5.27 -17.72
C PHE A 226 2.38 5.92 -17.43
N ILE A 227 1.34 5.54 -18.17
CA ILE A 227 -0.03 6.02 -17.97
C ILE A 227 -0.83 4.89 -17.29
N GLU A 228 -0.82 4.89 -15.96
CA GLU A 228 -1.56 3.91 -15.17
C GLU A 228 -3.07 4.01 -15.43
N GLY A 229 -3.76 2.87 -15.37
CA GLY A 229 -5.22 2.79 -15.50
C GLY A 229 -5.72 2.67 -16.93
N VAL A 230 -4.85 2.77 -17.93
CA VAL A 230 -5.20 2.54 -19.34
C VAL A 230 -4.83 1.11 -19.73
N PRO A 231 -5.79 0.29 -20.21
CA PRO A 231 -5.49 -1.05 -20.73
C PRO A 231 -4.51 -0.97 -21.90
N MET A 232 -3.34 -1.59 -21.74
CA MET A 232 -2.28 -1.61 -22.76
C MET A 232 -2.14 -3.01 -23.36
N PRO A 233 -2.02 -3.13 -24.69
CA PRO A 233 -1.71 -4.42 -25.32
C PRO A 233 -0.43 -5.04 -24.75
N ILE A 234 -0.41 -6.36 -24.56
CA ILE A 234 0.80 -7.08 -24.14
C ILE A 234 1.87 -6.93 -25.22
N MET A 235 3.08 -6.55 -24.81
CA MET A 235 4.25 -6.57 -25.69
C MET A 235 4.80 -8.00 -25.82
N ALA A 236 4.48 -8.67 -26.92
CA ALA A 236 5.04 -9.97 -27.25
C ALA A 236 6.29 -9.83 -28.14
N ILE A 237 7.47 -10.08 -27.60
CA ILE A 237 8.74 -10.03 -28.35
C ILE A 237 9.12 -11.44 -28.81
N HIS A 238 9.01 -11.71 -30.12
CA HIS A 238 9.30 -13.01 -30.73
C HIS A 238 10.45 -12.95 -31.75
N GLY A 239 11.09 -14.09 -32.01
CA GLY A 239 12.23 -14.18 -32.93
C GLY A 239 13.19 -15.33 -32.58
N HIS A 240 14.17 -15.58 -33.45
CA HIS A 240 15.14 -16.67 -33.31
C HIS A 240 16.00 -16.56 -32.04
N ALA A 241 16.64 -17.66 -31.64
CA ALA A 241 17.66 -17.64 -30.59
C ALA A 241 18.76 -16.63 -30.93
N GLY A 242 19.24 -15.87 -29.94
CA GLY A 242 20.24 -14.81 -30.17
C GLY A 242 19.69 -13.48 -30.72
N ALA A 243 18.37 -13.32 -30.88
CA ALA A 243 17.76 -12.07 -31.33
C ALA A 243 17.62 -10.98 -30.23
N SER A 244 18.34 -11.08 -29.11
CA SER A 244 18.29 -10.13 -27.98
C SER A 244 16.91 -9.91 -27.34
N LYS A 245 16.01 -10.91 -27.40
CA LYS A 245 14.63 -10.81 -26.87
C LYS A 245 14.57 -10.58 -25.37
N SER A 246 15.11 -11.50 -24.57
CA SER A 246 15.16 -11.37 -23.11
C SER A 246 15.95 -10.12 -22.69
N THR A 247 17.03 -9.78 -23.40
CA THR A 247 17.75 -8.54 -23.17
C THR A 247 16.85 -7.30 -23.35
N THR A 248 16.09 -7.24 -24.45
CA THR A 248 15.17 -6.12 -24.73
C THR A 248 14.03 -6.08 -23.70
N SER A 249 13.40 -7.21 -23.39
CA SER A 249 12.33 -7.29 -22.37
C SER A 249 12.82 -6.85 -21.00
N SER A 250 14.03 -7.27 -20.60
CA SER A 250 14.67 -6.88 -19.34
C SER A 250 14.98 -5.39 -19.30
N MET A 251 15.50 -4.81 -20.40
CA MET A 251 15.73 -3.36 -20.49
C MET A 251 14.43 -2.56 -20.33
N ILE A 252 13.33 -2.99 -20.95
CA ILE A 252 12.02 -2.35 -20.82
C ILE A 252 11.53 -2.41 -19.37
N LYS A 253 11.54 -3.59 -18.74
CA LYS A 253 11.18 -3.76 -17.33
C LYS A 253 12.04 -2.85 -16.44
N ARG A 254 13.33 -2.71 -16.70
CA ARG A 254 14.25 -1.83 -15.95
C ARG A 254 13.97 -0.34 -16.13
N ILE A 255 13.39 0.08 -17.25
CA ILE A 255 12.98 1.46 -17.51
C ILE A 255 11.71 1.81 -16.73
N ILE A 256 10.79 0.86 -16.55
CA ILE A 256 9.45 1.12 -15.99
C ILE A 256 9.36 0.77 -14.50
N ASP A 257 9.78 -0.44 -14.13
CA ASP A 257 9.59 -1.00 -12.80
C ASP A 257 10.66 -2.09 -12.57
N PRO A 258 11.94 -1.77 -12.32
CA PRO A 258 12.93 -2.82 -12.12
C PRO A 258 12.68 -3.62 -10.85
N SER A 259 12.88 -4.92 -10.94
CA SER A 259 12.98 -5.81 -9.77
C SER A 259 14.42 -5.98 -9.27
N GLY A 260 15.39 -5.55 -10.07
CA GLY A 260 16.82 -5.66 -9.79
C GLY A 260 17.65 -5.22 -10.98
N ARG A 261 18.92 -5.63 -11.02
CA ARG A 261 19.90 -5.17 -12.03
C ARG A 261 20.16 -6.20 -13.12
N THR A 262 19.94 -7.48 -12.85
CA THR A 262 20.20 -8.56 -13.81
C THR A 262 18.97 -8.87 -14.66
N ASN A 263 19.12 -9.75 -15.66
CA ASN A 263 17.96 -10.18 -16.44
C ASN A 263 17.05 -11.10 -15.61
N GLU A 264 17.64 -11.95 -14.79
CA GLU A 264 16.94 -12.94 -13.96
C GLU A 264 16.12 -12.26 -12.85
N ASP A 265 16.55 -11.09 -12.37
CA ASP A 265 15.75 -10.28 -11.45
C ASP A 265 14.45 -9.80 -12.12
N ASN A 266 14.54 -9.41 -13.40
CA ASN A 266 13.51 -8.65 -14.12
C ASN A 266 12.59 -9.53 -14.97
N LEU A 267 13.03 -10.71 -15.38
CA LEU A 267 12.27 -11.66 -16.17
C LEU A 267 12.06 -12.96 -15.39
N LYS A 268 10.84 -13.46 -15.43
CA LYS A 268 10.47 -14.70 -14.75
C LYS A 268 9.93 -15.71 -15.74
N SER A 269 10.03 -16.99 -15.40
CA SER A 269 9.22 -18.01 -16.07
C SER A 269 7.73 -17.66 -15.91
N PHE A 270 6.94 -17.97 -16.93
CA PHE A 270 5.51 -17.78 -16.85
C PHE A 270 4.92 -18.69 -15.76
N PRO A 271 4.12 -18.15 -14.83
CA PRO A 271 3.57 -18.93 -13.73
C PRO A 271 2.50 -19.90 -14.24
N HIS A 272 2.44 -21.09 -13.63
CA HIS A 272 1.41 -22.07 -13.91
C HIS A 272 0.29 -21.97 -12.87
N GLY A 273 -0.94 -21.84 -13.35
CA GLY A 273 -2.15 -21.68 -12.52
C GLY A 273 -2.47 -20.23 -12.16
N GLU A 274 -3.75 -19.96 -11.96
CA GLU A 274 -4.31 -18.62 -11.74
C GLU A 274 -3.76 -17.97 -10.47
N ASP A 275 -3.71 -18.69 -9.33
CA ASP A 275 -3.19 -18.16 -8.06
C ASP A 275 -1.73 -17.69 -8.15
N ASN A 276 -0.88 -18.48 -8.81
CA ASN A 276 0.52 -18.14 -9.01
C ASN A 276 0.67 -16.95 -9.96
N PHE A 277 -0.19 -16.86 -10.99
CA PHE A 277 -0.23 -15.72 -11.90
C PHE A 277 -0.63 -14.44 -11.18
N VAL A 278 -1.73 -14.45 -10.42
CA VAL A 278 -2.18 -13.32 -9.59
C VAL A 278 -1.10 -12.89 -8.61
N THR A 279 -0.45 -13.83 -7.92
CA THR A 279 0.66 -13.54 -6.98
C THR A 279 1.88 -12.95 -7.69
N SER A 280 2.13 -13.35 -8.94
CA SER A 280 3.23 -12.80 -9.72
C SER A 280 2.99 -11.31 -10.05
N LEU A 281 1.74 -10.94 -10.34
CA LEU A 281 1.29 -9.59 -10.68
C LEU A 281 1.16 -8.67 -9.47
N SER A 282 0.59 -9.14 -8.35
CA SER A 282 0.16 -8.32 -7.20
C SER A 282 1.23 -7.44 -6.54
N GLY A 283 2.51 -7.72 -6.81
CA GLY A 283 3.63 -6.99 -6.22
C GLY A 283 4.50 -6.22 -7.21
N SER A 284 4.12 -6.12 -8.49
CA SER A 284 4.87 -5.37 -9.50
C SER A 284 3.92 -4.56 -10.37
N TYR A 285 4.26 -3.31 -10.65
CA TYR A 285 3.49 -2.47 -11.57
C TYR A 285 3.57 -3.00 -13.01
N PHE A 286 4.75 -3.44 -13.43
CA PHE A 286 4.97 -4.04 -14.74
C PHE A 286 5.52 -5.46 -14.56
N SER A 287 5.05 -6.44 -15.32
CA SER A 287 5.55 -7.83 -15.21
C SER A 287 6.16 -8.30 -16.52
N GLY A 288 7.37 -8.87 -16.44
CA GLY A 288 8.09 -9.43 -17.57
C GLY A 288 8.20 -10.95 -17.43
N TYR A 289 7.76 -11.67 -18.46
CA TYR A 289 7.89 -13.12 -18.54
C TYR A 289 8.73 -13.53 -19.73
N GLU A 290 9.50 -14.60 -19.57
CA GLU A 290 10.26 -15.21 -20.66
C GLU A 290 10.00 -16.72 -20.77
N ASN A 291 10.50 -17.32 -21.86
CA ASN A 291 10.36 -18.75 -22.16
C ASN A 291 8.90 -19.25 -22.26
N ILE A 292 7.97 -18.40 -22.72
CA ILE A 292 6.61 -18.81 -23.06
C ILE A 292 6.65 -19.58 -24.38
N SER A 293 6.47 -20.90 -24.34
CA SER A 293 6.44 -21.76 -25.53
C SER A 293 5.04 -21.88 -26.14
N HIS A 294 3.99 -21.77 -25.32
CA HIS A 294 2.60 -21.93 -25.74
C HIS A 294 1.69 -21.01 -24.94
N ILE A 295 0.67 -20.44 -25.61
CA ILE A 295 -0.43 -19.69 -25.01
C ILE A 295 -1.70 -20.40 -25.43
N ASP A 296 -2.28 -21.16 -24.51
CA ASP A 296 -3.59 -21.77 -24.70
C ASP A 296 -4.71 -20.75 -24.40
N VAL A 297 -5.96 -21.21 -24.53
CA VAL A 297 -7.15 -20.37 -24.29
C VAL A 297 -7.21 -19.88 -22.85
N ASP A 298 -6.80 -20.68 -21.88
CA ASP A 298 -6.86 -20.33 -20.46
C ASP A 298 -5.82 -19.25 -20.13
N ILE A 299 -4.58 -19.41 -20.61
CA ILE A 299 -3.53 -18.38 -20.51
C ILE A 299 -3.97 -17.10 -21.20
N SER A 300 -4.52 -17.20 -22.42
CA SER A 300 -5.03 -16.04 -23.15
C SER A 300 -6.11 -15.29 -22.35
N ASN A 301 -7.08 -16.01 -21.77
CA ASN A 301 -8.13 -15.42 -20.93
C ASN A 301 -7.58 -14.78 -19.65
N MET A 302 -6.61 -15.42 -18.99
CA MET A 302 -5.94 -14.86 -17.81
C MET A 302 -5.20 -13.56 -18.15
N LEU A 303 -4.45 -13.54 -19.25
CA LEU A 303 -3.74 -12.36 -19.75
C LEU A 303 -4.72 -11.23 -20.09
N CYS A 304 -5.83 -11.53 -20.77
CA CYS A 304 -6.86 -10.53 -21.11
C CYS A 304 -7.50 -9.91 -19.86
N ARG A 305 -7.83 -10.72 -18.86
CA ARG A 305 -8.39 -10.23 -17.58
C ARG A 305 -7.39 -9.34 -16.84
N ALA A 306 -6.11 -9.72 -16.81
CA ALA A 306 -5.08 -8.92 -16.17
C ALA A 306 -4.91 -7.52 -16.82
N ILE A 307 -4.91 -7.43 -18.15
CA ILE A 307 -4.77 -6.14 -18.86
C ILE A 307 -5.99 -5.24 -18.65
N THR A 308 -7.18 -5.83 -18.67
CA THR A 308 -8.45 -5.08 -18.63
C THR A 308 -8.85 -4.66 -17.21
N GLY A 309 -8.07 -5.03 -16.20
CA GLY A 309 -8.40 -4.79 -14.79
C GLY A 309 -9.55 -5.66 -14.29
N GLY A 310 -9.79 -6.81 -14.93
CA GLY A 310 -10.80 -7.77 -14.50
C GLY A 310 -10.43 -8.40 -13.16
N SER A 311 -11.39 -8.51 -12.25
CA SER A 311 -11.19 -9.12 -10.94
C SER A 311 -10.86 -10.61 -11.04
N PHE A 312 -9.89 -11.05 -10.24
CA PHE A 312 -9.61 -12.46 -9.97
C PHE A 312 -10.33 -12.86 -8.67
N GLU A 313 -11.50 -13.49 -8.80
CA GLU A 313 -12.19 -14.07 -7.66
C GLU A 313 -11.73 -15.52 -7.49
N ASN A 314 -11.02 -15.80 -6.39
CA ASN A 314 -10.77 -17.17 -5.99
C ASN A 314 -12.11 -17.82 -5.62
N ARG A 315 -12.54 -18.78 -6.44
CA ARG A 315 -13.67 -19.65 -6.10
C ARG A 315 -13.21 -20.54 -4.94
N THR A 316 -13.58 -20.18 -3.72
CA THR A 316 -13.42 -21.02 -2.52
C THR A 316 -14.33 -22.22 -2.56
#